data_AF-A0A0G0IGW6-F1
#
_entry.id   AF-A0A0G0IGW6-F1
#
_cell.length_a   1.000
_cell.length_b   1.000
_cell.length_c   1.000
_cell.angle_alpha   90.00
_cell.angle_beta   90.00
_cell.angle_gamma   90.00
#
_symmetry.space_group_name_H-M   'P 1'
#
loop_
_entity.id
_entity.type
_entity.pdbx_description
1 polymer ?
#
loop_
_entity_poly.entity_id
_entity_poly.type
_entity_poly.pdbx_seq_one_letter_code
_entity_poly.pdbx_strand_id
1 'polypeptide(L)'
;MKITIITLFPQVFETLLNFSILKRAQDKGLVEFEIVDLRIFGGGTHKTVDDRPYGGGAGMILKPDVLVSALKSVVDPELIPQKSKFKIKNLKLKIILTSASGIPFKQVKTRELSKLEHIIIICGHYEGVDQRFIDKYVSGLL
;
A
#
# COMPACT_ATOMS: atom_id res chain seq x y z
N MET A 1 1.52 -4.21 16.30
CA MET A 1 0.95 -4.07 14.94
C MET A 1 1.97 -3.35 14.08
N LYS A 2 2.18 -3.79 12.83
CA LYS A 2 2.99 -3.11 11.82
C LYS A 2 2.10 -2.42 10.80
N ILE A 3 2.45 -1.19 10.41
CA ILE A 3 1.77 -0.44 9.35
C ILE A 3 2.82 -0.01 8.33
N THR A 4 2.77 -0.60 7.15
CA THR A 4 3.65 -0.26 6.03
C THR A 4 2.93 0.69 5.08
N ILE A 5 3.59 1.77 4.66
CA ILE A 5 3.07 2.77 3.73
C ILE A 5 3.94 2.78 2.49
N ILE A 6 3.38 2.36 1.35
CA ILE A 6 4.05 2.40 0.04
C ILE A 6 3.58 3.66 -0.69
N THR A 7 4.51 4.57 -0.96
CA THR A 7 4.18 5.91 -1.48
C THR A 7 5.30 6.47 -2.36
N LEU A 8 4.96 7.45 -3.22
CA LEU A 8 5.93 8.26 -3.95
C LEU A 8 6.48 9.44 -3.15
N PHE A 9 5.90 9.72 -1.97
CA PHE A 9 6.23 10.88 -1.14
C PHE A 9 6.49 10.45 0.31
N PRO A 10 7.58 9.70 0.58
CA PRO A 10 7.86 9.18 1.92
C PRO A 10 8.02 10.29 2.97
N GLN A 11 8.58 11.45 2.59
CA GLN A 11 8.89 12.56 3.50
C GLN A 11 7.63 13.14 4.19
N VAL A 12 6.48 13.07 3.53
CA VAL A 12 5.19 13.50 4.10
C VAL A 12 4.87 12.67 5.34
N PHE A 13 5.06 11.34 5.26
CA PHE A 13 4.78 10.43 6.36
C PHE A 13 5.88 10.44 7.41
N GLU A 14 7.15 10.53 7.01
CA GLU A 14 8.27 10.67 7.95
C GLU A 14 8.04 11.85 8.91
N THR A 15 7.53 12.95 8.36
CA THR A 15 7.14 14.11 9.16
C THR A 15 5.95 13.75 10.06
N LEU A 16 4.80 13.37 9.49
CA LEU A 16 3.56 13.15 10.25
C LEU A 16 3.67 12.11 11.37
N LEU A 17 4.37 11.00 11.12
CA LEU A 17 4.49 9.89 12.06
C LEU A 17 5.39 10.22 13.26
N ASN A 18 6.26 11.23 13.13
CA ASN A 18 7.19 11.66 14.17
C ASN A 18 6.61 12.71 15.14
N PHE A 19 5.30 13.00 15.08
CA PHE A 19 4.65 13.93 16.00
C PHE A 19 3.54 13.30 16.86
N SER A 20 3.30 13.94 18.01
CA SER A 20 2.12 13.75 18.87
C SER A 20 1.85 12.27 19.22
N ILE A 21 0.59 11.83 19.11
CA ILE A 21 0.13 10.51 19.51
C ILE A 21 0.79 9.38 18.71
N LEU A 22 1.14 9.62 17.44
CA LEU A 22 1.77 8.61 16.59
C LEU A 22 3.19 8.32 17.06
N LYS A 23 3.98 9.37 17.33
CA LYS A 23 5.33 9.21 17.90
C LYS A 23 5.30 8.54 19.27
N ARG A 24 4.41 8.95 20.16
CA ARG A 24 4.26 8.30 21.48
C ARG A 24 3.87 6.82 21.37
N ALA A 25 3.06 6.44 20.37
CA ALA A 25 2.69 5.05 20.16
C ALA A 25 3.88 4.21 19.66
N GLN A 26 4.73 4.78 18.79
CA GLN A 26 5.99 4.16 18.37
C GLN A 26 6.96 3.99 19.53
N ASP A 27 7.19 5.04 20.33
CA ASP A 27 8.13 5.01 21.46
C ASP A 27 7.73 4.01 22.54
N LYS A 28 6.43 3.68 22.64
CA LYS A 28 5.87 2.65 23.52
C LYS A 28 5.83 1.26 22.89
N GLY A 29 6.28 1.10 21.64
CA GLY A 29 6.23 -0.17 20.90
C GLY A 29 4.81 -0.68 20.59
N LEU A 30 3.79 0.18 20.64
CA LEU A 30 2.41 -0.22 20.36
C LEU A 30 2.15 -0.41 18.86
N VAL A 31 2.88 0.35 18.04
CA VAL A 31 2.83 0.31 16.57
C VAL A 31 4.22 0.50 15.99
N GLU A 32 4.51 -0.25 14.93
CA GLU A 32 5.68 -0.05 14.08
C GLU A 32 5.20 0.54 12.76
N PHE A 33 5.84 1.62 12.31
CA PHE A 33 5.60 2.17 10.98
C PHE A 33 6.81 1.92 10.08
N GLU A 34 6.52 1.50 8.85
CA GLU A 34 7.51 1.31 7.79
C GLU A 34 7.08 2.13 6.58
N ILE A 35 7.94 3.01 6.08
CA ILE A 35 7.66 3.82 4.90
C ILE A 35 8.54 3.30 3.76
N VAL A 36 7.92 3.06 2.61
CA VAL A 36 8.59 2.56 1.41
C VAL A 36 8.41 3.55 0.28
N ASP A 37 9.54 4.10 -0.18
CA ASP A 37 9.59 4.90 -1.39
C ASP A 37 9.45 4.02 -2.63
N LEU A 38 8.33 4.18 -3.34
CA LEU A 38 8.02 3.42 -4.54
C LEU A 38 9.04 3.68 -5.67
N ARG A 39 9.73 4.84 -5.67
CA ARG A 39 10.73 5.17 -6.69
C ARG A 39 11.95 4.27 -6.64
N ILE A 40 12.24 3.63 -5.50
CA ILE A 40 13.36 2.67 -5.39
C ILE A 40 13.16 1.49 -6.36
N PHE A 41 11.92 1.14 -6.67
CA PHE A 41 11.56 0.04 -7.56
C PHE A 41 11.29 0.49 -9.00
N GLY A 42 11.46 1.79 -9.29
CA GLY A 42 11.26 2.34 -10.63
C GLY A 42 12.34 1.88 -11.62
N GLY A 43 11.95 1.79 -12.89
CA GLY A 43 12.84 1.31 -13.96
C GLY A 43 13.75 2.40 -14.54
N GLY A 44 14.92 1.99 -15.02
CA GLY A 44 15.87 2.85 -15.75
C GLY A 44 16.52 3.95 -14.88
N THR A 45 17.31 4.80 -15.53
CA THR A 45 18.07 5.88 -14.88
C THR A 45 17.17 6.87 -14.13
N HIS A 46 15.96 7.10 -14.63
CA HIS A 46 15.01 8.06 -14.07
C HIS A 46 14.07 7.45 -13.01
N LYS A 47 14.23 6.17 -12.66
CA LYS A 47 13.38 5.48 -11.68
C LYS A 47 11.89 5.62 -12.01
N THR A 48 11.53 5.36 -13.26
CA THR A 48 10.16 5.52 -13.77
C THR A 48 9.23 4.49 -13.11
N VAL A 49 8.12 4.99 -12.54
CA VAL A 49 7.14 4.20 -11.76
C VAL A 49 5.79 4.06 -12.46
N ASP A 50 5.58 4.81 -13.54
CA ASP A 50 4.32 4.98 -14.24
C ASP A 50 4.50 4.74 -15.75
N ASP A 51 3.40 4.44 -16.43
CA ASP A 51 3.34 4.33 -17.89
C ASP A 51 1.99 4.81 -18.42
N ARG A 52 1.91 5.03 -19.73
CA ARG A 52 0.68 5.48 -20.39
C ARG A 52 -0.42 4.40 -20.31
N PRO A 53 -1.69 4.79 -20.13
CA PRO A 53 -2.79 3.85 -20.17
C PRO A 53 -2.94 3.21 -21.56
N TYR A 54 -3.17 1.90 -21.59
CA TYR A 54 -3.65 1.22 -22.78
C TYR A 54 -5.03 1.77 -23.17
N GLY A 55 -5.26 2.00 -24.46
CA GLY A 55 -6.48 2.65 -24.96
C GLY A 55 -6.35 4.17 -25.10
N GLY A 56 -5.23 4.77 -24.67
CA GLY A 56 -5.00 6.21 -24.73
C GLY A 56 -5.68 6.97 -23.59
N GLY A 57 -5.77 8.30 -23.73
CA GLY A 57 -6.21 9.21 -22.67
C GLY A 57 -5.07 10.07 -22.12
N ALA A 58 -5.42 11.08 -21.34
CA ALA A 58 -4.45 11.90 -20.64
C ALA A 58 -3.94 11.18 -19.38
N GLY A 59 -2.77 11.58 -18.91
CA GLY A 59 -2.20 11.11 -17.65
C GLY A 59 -1.47 9.76 -17.75
N MET A 60 -1.16 9.20 -16.58
CA MET A 60 -0.28 8.04 -16.40
C MET A 60 -0.87 7.08 -15.36
N ILE A 61 -0.49 5.80 -15.42
CA ILE A 61 -0.92 4.75 -14.51
C ILE A 61 0.31 4.15 -13.83
N LEU A 62 0.24 3.93 -12.51
CA LEU A 62 1.30 3.25 -11.77
C LEU A 62 1.49 1.83 -12.31
N LYS A 63 2.76 1.50 -12.62
CA LYS A 63 3.09 0.23 -13.24
C LYS A 63 2.95 -0.94 -12.25
N PRO A 64 2.38 -2.08 -12.67
CA PRO A 64 2.15 -3.21 -11.78
C PRO A 64 3.45 -3.90 -11.33
N ASP A 65 4.49 -3.95 -12.14
CA ASP A 65 5.80 -4.56 -11.81
C ASP A 65 6.51 -3.81 -10.67
N VAL A 66 6.46 -2.48 -10.69
CA VAL A 66 7.01 -1.60 -9.65
C VAL A 66 6.29 -1.82 -8.33
N LEU A 67 4.94 -1.83 -8.35
CA LEU A 67 4.12 -2.07 -7.16
C LEU A 67 4.31 -3.48 -6.59
N VAL A 68 4.43 -4.50 -7.44
CA VAL A 68 4.73 -5.87 -7.00
C VAL A 68 6.09 -5.94 -6.32
N SER A 69 7.10 -5.28 -6.88
CA SER A 69 8.45 -5.28 -6.31
C SER A 69 8.47 -4.60 -4.94
N ALA A 70 7.78 -3.46 -4.80
CA ALA A 70 7.61 -2.79 -3.52
C ALA A 70 6.89 -3.68 -2.50
N LEU A 71 5.80 -4.34 -2.90
CA LEU A 71 5.06 -5.24 -2.02
C LEU A 71 5.93 -6.41 -1.54
N LYS A 72 6.69 -7.05 -2.44
CA LYS A 72 7.59 -8.16 -2.10
C LYS A 72 8.75 -7.75 -1.19
N SER A 73 9.07 -6.46 -1.11
CA SER A 73 10.14 -5.98 -0.22
C SER A 73 9.72 -5.91 1.26
N VAL A 74 8.41 -5.89 1.53
CA VAL A 74 7.86 -5.68 2.89
C VAL A 74 7.03 -6.84 3.41
N VAL A 75 6.70 -7.78 2.54
CA VAL A 75 5.99 -9.01 2.89
C VAL A 75 6.50 -10.16 2.07
N ASP A 76 6.67 -11.31 2.73
CA ASP A 76 6.99 -12.56 2.06
C ASP A 76 5.97 -12.84 0.96
N PRO A 77 6.40 -13.06 -0.31
CA PRO A 77 5.52 -13.39 -1.41
C PRO A 77 4.52 -14.52 -1.14
N GLU A 78 4.85 -15.47 -0.25
CA GLU A 78 3.98 -16.58 0.15
C GLU A 78 2.83 -16.13 1.06
N LEU A 79 3.01 -15.05 1.80
CA LEU A 79 1.99 -14.47 2.70
C LEU A 79 1.07 -13.48 1.97
N ILE A 80 1.42 -13.08 0.74
CA ILE A 80 0.60 -12.17 -0.06
C ILE A 80 -0.68 -12.91 -0.49
N PRO A 81 -1.88 -12.44 -0.09
CA PRO A 81 -3.14 -13.07 -0.50
C PRO A 81 -3.28 -13.01 -2.03
N GLN A 82 -3.22 -14.15 -2.70
CA GLN A 82 -3.56 -14.25 -4.12
C GLN A 82 -5.04 -14.59 -4.24
N LYS A 83 -5.89 -13.62 -4.64
CA LYS A 83 -7.35 -13.85 -4.76
C LYS A 83 -7.71 -15.03 -5.69
N SER A 84 -6.82 -15.40 -6.61
CA SER A 84 -7.06 -16.43 -7.62
C SER A 84 -6.77 -17.89 -7.18
N LYS A 85 -6.28 -18.14 -5.96
CA LYS A 85 -6.15 -19.51 -5.43
C LYS A 85 -6.70 -19.61 -4.01
N PHE A 86 -7.86 -20.26 -3.91
CA PHE A 86 -8.48 -20.86 -2.72
C PHE A 86 -7.94 -20.46 -1.33
N LYS A 87 -8.78 -19.70 -0.59
CA LYS A 87 -8.91 -19.63 0.88
C LYS A 87 -7.63 -19.35 1.69
N ILE A 88 -7.43 -18.05 1.93
CA ILE A 88 -6.83 -17.35 3.10
C ILE A 88 -5.80 -18.14 3.91
N LYS A 89 -4.56 -17.61 4.04
CA LYS A 89 -3.77 -17.86 5.25
C LYS A 89 -2.80 -16.75 5.62
N ASN A 90 -3.33 -15.51 5.72
CA ASN A 90 -2.97 -14.67 6.86
C ASN A 90 -4.10 -13.68 7.16
N LEU A 91 -5.07 -14.09 8.00
CA LEU A 91 -6.19 -13.23 8.43
C LEU A 91 -5.72 -11.93 9.13
N LYS A 92 -4.44 -11.84 9.44
CA LYS A 92 -3.82 -10.76 10.19
C LYS A 92 -3.02 -9.78 9.31
N LEU A 93 -2.94 -10.03 7.99
CA LEU A 93 -2.37 -9.10 6.99
C LEU A 93 -3.48 -8.52 6.10
N LYS A 94 -3.45 -7.21 5.87
CA LYS A 94 -4.35 -6.57 4.90
C LYS A 94 -3.59 -5.60 3.99
N ILE A 95 -3.73 -5.79 2.68
CA ILE A 95 -3.22 -4.87 1.66
C ILE A 95 -4.36 -3.98 1.21
N ILE A 96 -4.20 -2.67 1.35
CA ILE A 96 -5.22 -1.66 1.08
C ILE A 96 -4.68 -0.68 0.06
N LEU A 97 -5.46 -0.35 -0.96
CA LEU A 97 -5.20 0.77 -1.86
C LEU A 97 -6.11 1.93 -1.46
N THR A 98 -5.53 3.11 -1.24
CA THR A 98 -6.31 4.34 -1.08
C THR A 98 -6.85 4.79 -2.43
N SER A 99 -8.16 4.84 -2.59
CA SER A 99 -8.85 5.16 -3.85
C SER A 99 -10.17 5.87 -3.61
N ALA A 100 -10.49 6.87 -4.44
CA ALA A 100 -11.80 7.53 -4.41
C ALA A 100 -12.98 6.59 -4.73
N SER A 101 -12.72 5.47 -5.42
CA SER A 101 -13.70 4.39 -5.64
C SER A 101 -13.82 3.42 -4.47
N GLY A 102 -13.11 3.67 -3.37
CA GLY A 102 -13.08 2.85 -2.17
C GLY A 102 -14.30 3.02 -1.26
N ILE A 103 -14.33 2.22 -0.19
CA ILE A 103 -15.37 2.32 0.84
C ILE A 103 -15.01 3.49 1.77
N PRO A 104 -15.92 4.48 1.97
CA PRO A 104 -15.64 5.60 2.86
C PRO A 104 -15.16 5.17 4.24
N PHE A 105 -14.02 5.71 4.66
CA PHE A 105 -13.40 5.34 5.92
C PHE A 105 -14.20 5.86 7.13
N LYS A 106 -14.76 4.92 7.90
CA LYS A 106 -15.55 5.20 9.10
C LYS A 106 -14.96 4.48 10.31
N GLN A 107 -15.34 4.90 11.52
CA GLN A 107 -14.81 4.34 12.77
C GLN A 107 -14.97 2.82 12.91
N VAL A 108 -16.03 2.25 12.33
CA VAL A 108 -16.22 0.79 12.28
C VAL A 108 -15.05 0.11 11.56
N LYS A 109 -14.59 0.69 10.44
CA LYS A 109 -13.45 0.18 9.69
C LYS A 109 -12.16 0.27 10.50
N THR A 110 -11.94 1.37 11.22
CA THR A 110 -10.77 1.52 12.11
C THR A 110 -10.71 0.41 13.16
N ARG A 111 -11.85 0.04 13.78
CA ARG A 111 -11.93 -1.03 14.77
C ARG A 111 -11.71 -2.44 14.19
N GLU A 112 -12.08 -2.64 12.92
CA GLU A 112 -11.76 -3.88 12.20
C GLU A 112 -10.27 -3.98 11.94
N LEU A 113 -9.68 -2.91 11.38
CA LEU A 113 -8.26 -2.86 11.05
C LEU A 113 -7.37 -2.94 12.29
N SER A 114 -7.82 -2.39 13.42
CA SER A 114 -7.03 -2.40 14.67
C SER A 114 -6.78 -3.80 15.25
N LYS A 115 -7.45 -4.85 14.72
CA LYS A 115 -7.28 -6.24 15.15
C LYS A 115 -6.23 -7.01 14.32
N LEU A 116 -5.69 -6.39 13.28
CA LEU A 116 -4.70 -6.99 12.39
C LEU A 116 -3.30 -6.90 12.99
N GLU A 117 -2.40 -7.77 12.54
CA GLU A 117 -0.98 -7.69 12.92
C GLU A 117 -0.22 -6.79 11.96
N HIS A 118 -0.58 -6.79 10.67
CA HIS A 118 0.09 -6.02 9.63
C HIS A 118 -0.91 -5.40 8.65
N ILE A 119 -0.76 -4.11 8.39
CA ILE A 119 -1.51 -3.39 7.37
C ILE A 119 -0.51 -2.80 6.38
N ILE A 120 -0.71 -3.06 5.09
CA ILE A 120 0.06 -2.43 4.02
C ILE A 120 -0.89 -1.47 3.31
N ILE A 121 -0.57 -0.18 3.33
CA ILE A 121 -1.30 0.88 2.68
C ILE A 121 -0.53 1.31 1.44
N ILE A 122 -1.17 1.20 0.29
CA ILE A 122 -0.62 1.63 -1.00
C ILE A 122 -1.28 2.97 -1.33
N CYS A 123 -0.46 4.01 -1.44
CA CYS A 123 -0.91 5.33 -1.86
C CYS A 123 -0.99 5.37 -3.38
N GLY A 124 -2.20 5.54 -3.91
CA GLY A 124 -2.41 5.80 -5.35
C GLY A 124 -1.80 7.13 -5.78
N HIS A 125 -1.55 7.26 -7.08
CA HIS A 125 -1.10 8.51 -7.71
C HIS A 125 -1.50 8.52 -9.19
N TYR A 126 -1.28 9.65 -9.86
CA TYR A 126 -1.59 9.86 -11.27
C TYR A 126 -3.09 9.58 -11.55
N GLU A 127 -3.43 8.96 -12.68
CA GLU A 127 -4.82 8.57 -13.00
C GLU A 127 -5.23 7.26 -12.32
N GLY A 128 -4.28 6.54 -11.70
CA GLY A 128 -4.59 5.35 -10.93
C GLY A 128 -3.50 4.27 -10.94
N VAL A 129 -3.95 3.06 -10.61
CA VAL A 129 -3.13 1.85 -10.49
C VAL A 129 -3.64 0.81 -11.48
N ASP A 130 -2.73 0.06 -12.10
CA ASP A 130 -3.08 -1.04 -12.99
C ASP A 130 -4.03 -2.05 -12.32
N GLN A 131 -5.18 -2.30 -12.97
CA GLN A 131 -6.25 -3.15 -12.42
C GLN A 131 -5.78 -4.57 -12.08
N ARG A 132 -4.80 -5.12 -12.81
CA ARG A 132 -4.27 -6.47 -12.56
C ARG A 132 -3.58 -6.57 -11.20
N PHE A 133 -2.94 -5.50 -10.76
CA PHE A 133 -2.35 -5.42 -9.43
C PHE A 133 -3.44 -5.40 -8.35
N ILE A 134 -4.49 -4.60 -8.56
CA ILE A 134 -5.63 -4.47 -7.65
C ILE A 134 -6.33 -5.83 -7.48
N ASP A 135 -6.65 -6.48 -8.59
CA ASP A 135 -7.38 -7.74 -8.58
C ASP A 135 -6.60 -8.84 -7.88
N LYS A 136 -5.28 -8.89 -8.11
CA LYS A 136 -4.44 -9.98 -7.61
C LYS A 136 -4.04 -9.82 -6.15
N TYR A 137 -3.72 -8.60 -5.70
CA TYR A 137 -3.04 -8.37 -4.41
C TYR A 137 -3.83 -7.51 -3.42
N VAL A 138 -4.69 -6.59 -3.90
CA VAL A 138 -5.36 -5.64 -3.02
C VAL A 138 -6.56 -6.30 -2.34
N SER A 139 -6.57 -6.27 -1.02
CA SER A 139 -7.59 -6.88 -0.17
C SER A 139 -8.76 -5.95 0.16
N GLY A 140 -8.66 -4.66 -0.16
CA GLY A 140 -9.72 -3.66 -0.02
C GLY A 140 -9.33 -2.31 -0.60
N LEU A 141 -10.32 -1.56 -1.07
CA LEU A 141 -10.18 -0.17 -1.49
C LEU A 141 -10.77 0.72 -0.40
N LEU A 142 -10.00 1.69 0.09
CA LEU A 142 -10.43 2.67 1.10
C LEU A 142 -10.31 4.10 0.58
#